data_AF-A0ABD1ZNA6-F1
#
_entry.id   AF-A0ABD1ZNA6-F1
#
_cell.length_a   1.000
_cell.length_b   1.000
_cell.length_c   1.000
_cell.angle_alpha   90.00
_cell.angle_beta   90.00
_cell.angle_gamma   90.00
#
_symmetry.space_group_name_H-M   'P 1'
#
loop_
_entity.id
_entity.type
_entity.pdbx_description
1 polymer ?
#
loop_
_entity_poly.entity_id
_entity_poly.type
_entity_poly.pdbx_seq_one_letter_code
_entity_poly.pdbx_strand_id
1 'polypeptide(L)'
;MSSIQRYGVSVLRHCTQARMLSSGVLLNRTTELPAFGWNPVSSGTSAVASTEGVYSSWKIFCLKRVEAAQSLVSLQPSLSRSFCSEGKRFKIYTKSGDKGRTSLYDGQRRRKDDPTFEALGDVDELNSALGLAHEYCLQEEILDTAKQIEEIQSTLLEVGSAIAIPLTSLSSAKLSRVKFNADVVSVTEQWIDQMDEVLPPLTGFILPSGGLPASALHIARSVCRRAERRVVYLVANELVEESVGQYLNRLSDYLFTAARYTAFKLGKQETLWSKRMC
;
A
#
# COMPACT_ATOMS: atom_id res chain seq x y z
N MET A 1 -56.58 -1.86 -9.15
CA MET A 1 -55.68 -1.37 -10.22
C MET A 1 -54.90 -0.23 -9.60
N SER A 2 -53.59 -0.16 -9.42
CA SER A 2 -52.37 -0.89 -9.85
C SER A 2 -51.27 0.17 -9.61
N SER A 3 -50.06 -0.03 -9.11
CA SER A 3 -49.31 -1.14 -8.58
C SER A 3 -48.14 -0.46 -7.84
N ILE A 4 -47.95 -0.76 -6.56
CA ILE A 4 -46.74 -0.36 -5.83
C ILE A 4 -45.71 -1.45 -6.08
N GLN A 5 -44.65 -1.13 -6.82
CA GLN A 5 -43.49 -2.01 -6.94
C GLN A 5 -42.18 -1.19 -7.03
N ARG A 6 -41.41 -1.31 -5.94
CA ARG A 6 -39.97 -1.59 -5.85
C ARG A 6 -39.03 -0.79 -6.74
N TYR A 7 -38.03 -0.15 -6.14
CA TYR A 7 -36.59 -0.52 -6.27
C TYR A 7 -35.79 0.23 -5.20
N GLY A 8 -35.59 -0.42 -4.05
CA GLY A 8 -34.51 -0.11 -3.11
C GLY A 8 -33.34 -1.03 -3.45
N VAL A 9 -32.18 -0.44 -3.76
CA VAL A 9 -30.96 -1.18 -4.05
C VAL A 9 -30.34 -1.64 -2.72
N SER A 10 -30.41 -2.95 -2.53
CA SER A 10 -29.73 -3.73 -1.49
C SER A 10 -28.25 -3.86 -1.85
N VAL A 11 -27.36 -3.36 -0.99
CA VAL A 11 -25.94 -3.76 -0.96
C VAL A 11 -25.57 -4.03 0.49
N LEU A 12 -25.69 -5.29 0.90
CA LEU A 12 -24.84 -5.96 1.89
C LEU A 12 -25.49 -7.29 2.24
N ARG A 13 -24.87 -8.37 1.75
CA ARG A 13 -24.85 -9.74 2.28
C ARG A 13 -24.66 -10.65 1.09
N HIS A 14 -23.44 -11.09 0.81
CA HIS A 14 -23.12 -12.36 0.15
C HIS A 14 -21.66 -12.70 0.51
N CYS A 15 -21.45 -13.44 1.60
CA CYS A 15 -20.56 -14.60 1.63
C CYS A 15 -20.67 -15.27 3.00
N THR A 16 -21.64 -16.16 3.16
CA THR A 16 -21.63 -17.27 4.13
C THR A 16 -22.93 -18.06 3.95
N GLN A 17 -22.93 -18.98 3.00
CA GLN A 17 -23.89 -20.09 3.03
C GLN A 17 -23.26 -21.30 2.34
N ALA A 18 -22.49 -22.06 3.12
CA ALA A 18 -22.19 -23.46 2.81
C ALA A 18 -23.49 -24.24 3.04
N ARG A 19 -24.12 -24.69 1.96
CA ARG A 19 -25.36 -25.46 1.97
C ARG A 19 -25.01 -26.94 2.01
N MET A 20 -25.42 -27.62 3.08
CA MET A 20 -25.62 -29.07 3.07
C MET A 20 -26.62 -29.43 1.97
N LEU A 21 -26.22 -30.28 1.03
CA LEU A 21 -27.13 -31.10 0.25
C LEU A 21 -26.55 -32.51 0.14
N SER A 22 -27.15 -33.41 0.91
CA SER A 22 -27.15 -34.84 0.70
C SER A 22 -27.83 -35.17 -0.62
N SER A 23 -27.10 -35.68 -1.61
CA SER A 23 -27.63 -36.43 -2.76
C SER A 23 -26.45 -37.09 -3.48
N GLY A 24 -26.37 -38.41 -3.40
CA GLY A 24 -25.34 -39.18 -4.10
C GLY A 24 -25.55 -39.14 -5.61
N VAL A 25 -24.47 -38.87 -6.35
CA VAL A 25 -24.27 -39.36 -7.73
C VAL A 25 -22.76 -39.60 -7.89
N LEU A 26 -22.41 -40.86 -8.10
CA LEU A 26 -21.11 -41.32 -8.58
C LEU A 26 -20.78 -40.67 -9.92
N LEU A 27 -19.57 -40.12 -10.07
CA LEU A 27 -18.91 -40.05 -11.37
C LEU A 27 -17.40 -40.04 -11.18
N ASN A 28 -16.80 -41.18 -11.50
CA ASN A 28 -15.38 -41.38 -11.75
C ASN A 28 -14.83 -40.33 -12.72
N ARG A 29 -13.69 -39.73 -12.37
CA ARG A 29 -12.60 -39.50 -13.31
C ARG A 29 -11.29 -39.28 -12.55
N THR A 30 -10.47 -40.32 -12.63
CA THR A 30 -9.02 -40.31 -12.41
C THR A 30 -8.35 -39.43 -13.46
N THR A 31 -7.53 -38.48 -13.03
CA THR A 31 -6.34 -38.03 -13.78
C THR A 31 -5.23 -37.74 -12.80
N GLU A 32 -4.11 -38.41 -13.05
CA GLU A 32 -2.94 -38.61 -12.22
C GLU A 32 -2.06 -37.35 -12.13
N LEU A 33 -1.31 -37.23 -11.03
CA LEU A 33 -0.09 -36.42 -10.93
C LEU A 33 1.08 -37.34 -10.51
N PRO A 34 2.32 -37.01 -10.90
CA PRO A 34 3.32 -38.00 -11.28
C PRO A 34 4.03 -38.66 -10.10
N ALA A 35 4.38 -39.93 -10.33
CA ALA A 35 5.14 -40.80 -9.46
C ALA A 35 6.58 -40.28 -9.24
N PHE A 36 6.98 -40.14 -7.97
CA PHE A 36 8.38 -40.27 -7.58
C PHE A 36 8.59 -41.70 -7.11
N GLY A 37 9.37 -42.45 -7.90
CA GLY A 37 9.67 -43.84 -7.64
C GLY A 37 10.72 -44.03 -6.55
N TRP A 38 10.42 -44.95 -5.62
CA TRP A 38 11.41 -45.73 -4.89
C TRP A 38 10.93 -47.19 -4.87
N ASN A 39 11.77 -48.09 -5.38
CA ASN A 39 11.51 -49.53 -5.44
C ASN A 39 11.85 -50.22 -4.09
N PRO A 40 11.25 -51.40 -3.83
CA PRO A 40 11.05 -51.93 -2.48
C PRO A 40 12.18 -52.87 -2.03
N VAL A 41 12.39 -52.94 -0.71
CA VAL A 41 12.97 -54.12 -0.05
C VAL A 41 11.98 -54.63 0.98
N SER A 42 11.71 -55.93 0.87
CA SER A 42 10.76 -56.75 1.63
C SER A 42 11.06 -56.84 3.12
N SER A 43 10.04 -56.72 3.97
CA SER A 43 9.55 -57.81 4.87
C SER A 43 8.69 -57.26 6.01
N GLY A 44 7.49 -57.85 6.18
CA GLY A 44 6.93 -58.09 7.52
C GLY A 44 5.90 -57.10 8.09
N THR A 45 4.65 -57.57 8.15
CA THR A 45 3.64 -57.32 9.20
C THR A 45 2.98 -55.93 9.34
N SER A 46 1.84 -55.81 8.65
CA SER A 46 0.52 -55.39 9.18
C SER A 46 0.45 -54.34 10.32
N ALA A 47 0.12 -53.10 9.95
CA ALA A 47 -0.77 -52.22 10.72
C ALA A 47 -1.32 -51.12 9.80
N VAL A 48 -2.64 -51.12 9.57
CA VAL A 48 -3.35 -50.05 8.86
C VAL A 48 -3.60 -48.92 9.87
N ALA A 49 -2.79 -47.86 9.81
CA ALA A 49 -3.05 -46.62 10.55
C ALA A 49 -3.83 -45.66 9.64
N SER A 50 -5.07 -45.37 10.02
CA SER A 50 -5.97 -44.46 9.31
C SER A 50 -5.50 -43.01 9.42
N THR A 51 -5.54 -42.30 8.31
CA THR A 51 -5.17 -40.88 8.14
C THR A 51 -6.24 -39.90 8.66
N GLU A 52 -7.07 -40.30 9.63
CA GLU A 52 -8.13 -39.44 10.21
C GLU A 52 -7.69 -38.65 11.46
N GLY A 53 -6.46 -38.87 11.96
CA GLY A 53 -5.99 -38.30 13.23
C GLY A 53 -5.48 -36.85 13.20
N VAL A 54 -5.14 -36.28 12.03
CA VAL A 54 -4.44 -34.97 11.96
C VAL A 54 -5.37 -33.81 11.57
N TYR A 55 -6.50 -34.08 10.90
CA TYR A 55 -7.51 -33.07 10.54
C TYR A 55 -8.52 -32.76 11.66
N SER A 56 -8.63 -33.64 12.67
CA SER A 56 -9.54 -33.45 13.82
C SER A 56 -8.97 -32.51 14.88
N SER A 57 -7.64 -32.43 15.03
CA SER A 57 -6.99 -31.60 16.06
C SER A 57 -7.05 -30.10 15.77
N TRP A 58 -6.92 -29.68 14.49
CA TRP A 58 -6.98 -28.27 14.09
C TRP A 58 -8.39 -27.67 14.10
N LYS A 59 -9.41 -28.47 13.78
CA LYS A 59 -10.83 -28.05 13.89
C LYS A 59 -11.23 -27.80 15.35
N ILE A 60 -10.76 -28.65 16.28
CA ILE A 60 -11.02 -28.47 17.71
C ILE A 60 -10.29 -27.23 18.25
N PHE A 61 -9.08 -26.93 17.75
CA PHE A 61 -8.33 -25.73 18.15
C PHE A 61 -9.01 -24.42 17.68
N CYS A 62 -9.57 -24.39 16.47
CA CYS A 62 -10.31 -23.21 15.98
C CYS A 62 -11.68 -23.03 16.65
N LEU A 63 -12.43 -24.12 16.88
CA LEU A 63 -13.76 -24.04 17.51
C LEU A 63 -13.69 -23.58 18.97
N LYS A 64 -12.68 -24.02 19.73
CA LYS A 64 -12.49 -23.59 21.13
C LYS A 64 -12.17 -22.09 21.27
N ARG A 65 -11.57 -21.45 20.25
CA ARG A 65 -11.31 -20.00 20.27
C ARG A 65 -12.53 -19.15 19.92
N VAL A 66 -13.44 -19.66 19.09
CA VAL A 66 -14.69 -18.97 18.74
C VAL A 66 -15.70 -19.03 19.90
N GLU A 67 -15.79 -20.16 20.61
CA GLU A 67 -16.68 -20.30 21.77
C GLU A 67 -16.20 -19.45 22.97
N ALA A 68 -14.88 -19.36 23.21
CA ALA A 68 -14.31 -18.49 24.25
C ALA A 68 -14.49 -16.99 23.94
N ALA A 69 -14.55 -16.61 22.67
CA ALA A 69 -14.85 -15.24 22.25
C ALA A 69 -16.35 -14.90 22.40
N GLN A 70 -17.24 -15.89 22.27
CA GLN A 70 -18.69 -15.70 22.43
C GLN A 70 -19.13 -15.66 23.91
N SER A 71 -18.45 -16.37 24.81
CA SER A 71 -18.78 -16.35 26.25
C SER A 71 -18.37 -15.07 26.98
N LEU A 72 -17.42 -14.29 26.44
CA LEU A 72 -17.01 -13.00 27.00
C LEU A 72 -17.91 -11.83 26.61
N VAL A 73 -18.78 -12.01 25.62
CA VAL A 73 -19.69 -10.96 25.11
C VAL A 73 -21.02 -10.91 25.91
N SER A 74 -21.32 -11.89 26.75
CA SER A 74 -22.62 -12.03 27.42
C SER A 74 -22.70 -11.52 28.87
N LEU A 75 -21.71 -10.78 29.38
CA LEU A 75 -21.68 -10.35 30.80
C LEU A 75 -21.45 -8.84 31.03
N GLN A 76 -21.97 -7.95 30.18
CA GLN A 76 -22.11 -6.53 30.54
C GLN A 76 -23.43 -5.92 30.04
N PRO A 77 -24.45 -5.79 30.91
CA PRO A 77 -25.51 -4.82 30.72
C PRO A 77 -25.09 -3.47 31.34
N SER A 78 -25.48 -2.37 30.67
CA SER A 78 -25.33 -0.96 31.08
C SER A 78 -23.99 -0.25 30.76
N LEU A 79 -23.80 0.07 29.48
CA LEU A 79 -23.11 1.30 29.06
C LEU A 79 -23.77 1.87 27.80
N SER A 80 -25.09 2.06 27.86
CA SER A 80 -25.85 2.83 26.88
C SER A 80 -26.05 4.26 27.37
N ARG A 81 -24.99 5.06 27.28
CA ARG A 81 -25.11 6.50 27.01
C ARG A 81 -23.83 6.95 26.32
N SER A 82 -23.73 6.50 25.08
CA SER A 82 -22.74 6.96 24.11
C SER A 82 -22.83 8.48 24.03
N PHE A 83 -21.70 9.14 24.29
CA PHE A 83 -21.44 10.51 23.88
C PHE A 83 -21.40 10.54 22.34
N CYS A 84 -22.55 10.41 21.68
CA CYS A 84 -22.68 10.85 20.30
C CYS A 84 -22.77 12.36 20.37
N SER A 85 -21.62 13.05 20.32
CA SER A 85 -21.66 14.43 19.85
C SER A 85 -22.21 14.37 18.42
N GLU A 86 -23.28 15.12 18.15
CA GLU A 86 -23.76 15.35 16.79
C GLU A 86 -22.68 16.13 16.04
N GLY A 87 -21.68 15.41 15.55
CA GLY A 87 -20.62 15.97 14.71
C GLY A 87 -21.24 16.55 13.46
N LYS A 88 -21.13 17.86 13.30
CA LYS A 88 -21.56 18.58 12.09
C LYS A 88 -20.89 17.92 10.88
N ARG A 89 -21.71 17.30 10.01
CA ARG A 89 -21.22 16.73 8.74
C ARG A 89 -20.73 17.88 7.85
N PHE A 90 -19.42 18.02 7.73
CA PHE A 90 -18.81 18.95 6.77
C PHE A 90 -19.06 18.44 5.35
N LYS A 91 -19.58 19.30 4.47
CA LYS A 91 -19.70 18.99 3.05
C LYS A 91 -18.31 19.08 2.43
N ILE A 92 -17.89 17.99 1.78
CA ILE A 92 -16.56 17.91 1.13
C ILE A 92 -16.49 18.88 -0.08
N TYR A 93 -17.56 19.02 -0.86
CA TYR A 93 -17.58 19.91 -2.02
C TYR A 93 -18.14 21.31 -1.67
N THR A 94 -17.44 22.36 -2.12
CA THR A 94 -17.84 23.76 -1.93
C THR A 94 -18.27 24.46 -3.22
N LYS A 95 -18.03 23.86 -4.39
CA LYS A 95 -18.24 24.45 -5.74
C LYS A 95 -17.42 25.73 -6.03
N SER A 96 -16.59 26.17 -5.09
CA SER A 96 -15.72 27.33 -5.27
C SER A 96 -14.64 27.10 -6.35
N GLY A 97 -14.37 25.85 -6.70
CA GLY A 97 -13.40 25.43 -7.70
C GLY A 97 -13.90 25.31 -9.14
N ASP A 98 -15.21 25.49 -9.38
CA ASP A 98 -15.87 25.14 -10.65
C ASP A 98 -15.41 26.02 -11.82
N LYS A 99 -14.96 27.25 -11.53
CA LYS A 99 -14.38 28.17 -12.52
C LYS A 99 -12.89 27.93 -12.78
N GLY A 100 -12.35 26.76 -12.43
CA GLY A 100 -10.96 26.39 -12.66
C GLY A 100 -9.94 27.12 -11.77
N ARG A 101 -10.37 27.66 -10.62
CA ARG A 101 -9.49 28.36 -9.66
C ARG A 101 -9.59 27.74 -8.28
N THR A 102 -8.49 27.70 -7.54
CA THR A 102 -8.45 27.22 -6.16
C THR A 102 -7.52 28.09 -5.31
N SER A 103 -7.62 27.99 -3.99
CA SER A 103 -6.84 28.81 -3.06
C SER A 103 -5.61 28.04 -2.57
N LEU A 104 -4.47 28.73 -2.47
CA LEU A 104 -3.32 28.30 -1.69
C LEU A 104 -3.59 28.50 -0.19
N TYR A 105 -2.68 27.99 0.64
CA TYR A 105 -2.79 28.09 2.10
C TYR A 105 -2.80 29.54 2.61
N ASP A 106 -2.12 30.45 1.91
CA ASP A 106 -2.09 31.89 2.20
C ASP A 106 -3.37 32.64 1.77
N GLY A 107 -4.36 31.93 1.21
CA GLY A 107 -5.63 32.47 0.74
C GLY A 107 -5.60 33.00 -0.70
N GLN A 108 -4.44 33.05 -1.35
CA GLN A 108 -4.34 33.49 -2.75
C GLN A 108 -5.08 32.52 -3.67
N ARG A 109 -6.04 33.02 -4.46
CA ARG A 109 -6.73 32.24 -5.49
C ARG A 109 -5.94 32.23 -6.79
N ARG A 110 -5.41 31.07 -7.18
CA ARG A 110 -4.74 30.87 -8.47
C ARG A 110 -5.53 29.90 -9.35
N ARG A 111 -5.16 29.82 -10.63
CA ARG A 111 -5.78 28.85 -11.55
C ARG A 111 -5.29 27.44 -11.22
N LYS A 112 -6.10 26.41 -11.47
CA LYS A 112 -5.72 25.02 -11.17
C LYS A 112 -4.58 24.46 -12.04
N ASP A 113 -4.28 25.13 -13.15
CA ASP A 113 -3.14 24.84 -14.04
C ASP A 113 -1.86 25.60 -13.65
N ASP A 114 -1.84 26.26 -12.49
CA ASP A 114 -0.64 26.89 -11.93
C ASP A 114 0.41 25.82 -11.56
N PRO A 115 1.71 26.05 -11.83
CA PRO A 115 2.78 25.10 -11.55
C PRO A 115 2.82 24.60 -10.10
N THR A 116 2.40 25.42 -9.12
CA THR A 116 2.31 25.01 -7.72
C THR A 116 1.26 23.91 -7.52
N PHE A 117 0.08 24.03 -8.15
CA PHE A 117 -0.96 22.99 -8.06
C PHE A 117 -0.62 21.75 -8.88
N GLU A 118 0.11 21.90 -9.99
CA GLU A 118 0.62 20.75 -10.73
C GLU A 118 1.60 19.93 -9.87
N ALA A 119 2.56 20.59 -9.20
CA ALA A 119 3.47 19.92 -8.28
C ALA A 119 2.72 19.28 -7.09
N LEU A 120 1.73 19.95 -6.50
CA LEU A 120 0.90 19.38 -5.43
C LEU A 120 0.15 18.13 -5.89
N GLY A 121 -0.43 18.18 -7.09
CA GLY A 121 -1.14 17.03 -7.67
C GLY A 121 -0.21 15.84 -7.92
N ASP A 122 0.99 16.09 -8.45
CA ASP A 122 1.96 15.02 -8.71
C ASP A 122 2.48 14.38 -7.39
N VAL A 123 2.64 15.17 -6.32
CA VAL A 123 3.00 14.66 -4.99
C VAL A 123 1.86 13.85 -4.36
N ASP A 124 0.62 14.29 -4.50
CA ASP A 124 -0.57 13.55 -4.04
C ASP A 124 -0.76 12.23 -4.80
N GLU A 125 -0.49 12.24 -6.11
CA GLU A 125 -0.51 11.03 -6.94
C GLU A 125 0.61 10.05 -6.53
N LEU A 126 1.81 10.55 -6.24
CA LEU A 126 2.89 9.73 -5.67
C LEU A 126 2.44 9.08 -4.35
N ASN A 127 1.85 9.87 -3.45
CA ASN A 127 1.39 9.38 -2.16
C ASN A 127 0.32 8.28 -2.33
N SER A 128 -0.59 8.46 -3.28
CA SER A 128 -1.60 7.45 -3.65
C SER A 128 -0.98 6.18 -4.23
N ALA A 129 0.03 6.30 -5.10
CA ALA A 129 0.76 5.17 -5.66
C ALA A 129 1.53 4.38 -4.57
N LEU A 130 2.09 5.08 -3.58
CA LEU A 130 2.72 4.46 -2.42
C LEU A 130 1.71 3.73 -1.52
N GLY A 131 0.49 4.26 -1.38
CA GLY A 131 -0.58 3.55 -0.67
C GLY A 131 -0.90 2.18 -1.29
N LEU A 132 -0.85 2.07 -2.63
CA LEU A 132 -1.00 0.77 -3.29
C LEU A 132 0.20 -0.16 -3.04
N ALA A 133 1.43 0.37 -3.11
CA ALA A 133 2.64 -0.39 -2.81
C ALA A 133 2.64 -0.90 -1.35
N HIS A 134 2.20 -0.07 -0.41
CA HIS A 134 2.03 -0.39 0.99
C HIS A 134 1.11 -1.61 1.19
N GLU A 135 -0.09 -1.61 0.60
CA GLU A 135 -1.03 -2.73 0.69
C GLU A 135 -0.41 -4.04 0.14
N TYR A 136 0.34 -3.98 -0.96
CA TYR A 136 1.04 -5.16 -1.47
C TYR A 136 2.17 -5.63 -0.54
N CYS A 137 2.90 -4.72 0.10
CA CYS A 137 3.90 -5.08 1.11
C CYS A 137 3.26 -5.75 2.33
N LEU A 138 2.10 -5.26 2.79
CA LEU A 138 1.35 -5.89 3.88
C LEU A 138 0.85 -7.29 3.50
N GLN A 139 0.31 -7.45 2.29
CA GLN A 139 -0.19 -8.72 1.79
C GLN A 139 0.90 -9.80 1.73
N GLU A 140 2.12 -9.41 1.34
CA GLU A 140 3.27 -10.31 1.21
C GLU A 140 4.17 -10.33 2.47
N GLU A 141 3.69 -9.78 3.59
CA GLU A 141 4.36 -9.75 4.91
C GLU A 141 5.75 -9.06 4.94
N ILE A 142 5.98 -8.09 4.05
CA ILE A 142 7.21 -7.26 4.00
C ILE A 142 7.05 -6.03 4.91
N LEU A 143 6.99 -6.28 6.23
CA LEU A 143 6.55 -5.29 7.22
C LEU A 143 7.54 -4.14 7.45
N ASP A 144 8.84 -4.36 7.23
CA ASP A 144 9.87 -3.32 7.35
C ASP A 144 9.68 -2.24 6.27
N THR A 145 9.52 -2.67 5.02
CA THR A 145 9.29 -1.77 3.88
C THR A 145 7.92 -1.09 4.02
N ALA A 146 6.88 -1.81 4.46
CA ALA A 146 5.56 -1.22 4.69
C ALA A 146 5.61 -0.05 5.68
N LYS A 147 6.30 -0.21 6.82
CA LYS A 147 6.46 0.87 7.82
C LYS A 147 7.18 2.08 7.26
N GLN A 148 8.26 1.87 6.50
CA GLN A 148 8.97 2.97 5.86
C GLN A 148 8.11 3.71 4.84
N ILE A 149 7.28 2.98 4.07
CA ILE A 149 6.32 3.59 3.15
C ILE A 149 5.32 4.47 3.93
N GLU A 150 4.78 4.00 5.05
CA GLU A 150 3.86 4.79 5.89
C GLU A 150 4.52 6.10 6.38
N GLU A 151 5.78 6.04 6.83
CA GLU A 151 6.56 7.23 7.20
C GLU A 151 6.75 8.18 6.00
N ILE A 152 7.09 7.65 4.83
CA ILE A 152 7.21 8.43 3.59
C ILE A 152 5.89 9.10 3.20
N GLN A 153 4.75 8.40 3.32
CA GLN A 153 3.43 8.98 3.02
C GLN A 153 3.13 10.17 3.94
N SER A 154 3.53 10.09 5.21
CA SER A 154 3.45 11.23 6.14
C SER A 154 4.37 12.37 5.71
N THR A 155 5.63 12.08 5.39
CA THR A 155 6.58 13.10 4.91
C THR A 155 6.11 13.76 3.60
N LEU A 156 5.46 13.03 2.69
CA LEU A 156 4.91 13.61 1.47
C LEU A 156 3.76 14.59 1.73
N LEU A 157 3.00 14.44 2.82
CA LEU A 157 2.02 15.45 3.24
C LEU A 157 2.72 16.72 3.75
N GLU A 158 3.87 16.58 4.41
CA GLU A 158 4.71 17.72 4.80
C GLU A 158 5.32 18.41 3.57
N VAL A 159 5.80 17.65 2.59
CA VAL A 159 6.24 18.16 1.28
C VAL A 159 5.11 18.92 0.60
N GLY A 160 3.90 18.36 0.55
CA GLY A 160 2.73 19.05 -0.01
C GLY A 160 2.42 20.35 0.74
N SER A 161 2.55 20.36 2.07
CA SER A 161 2.38 21.56 2.87
C SER A 161 3.43 22.63 2.56
N ALA A 162 4.70 22.23 2.38
CA ALA A 162 5.79 23.13 2.01
C ALA A 162 5.57 23.73 0.61
N ILE A 163 5.07 22.95 -0.36
CA ILE A 163 4.75 23.44 -1.71
C ILE A 163 3.54 24.39 -1.69
N ALA A 164 2.53 24.11 -0.87
CA ALA A 164 1.29 24.89 -0.81
C ALA A 164 1.46 26.28 -0.17
N ILE A 165 2.59 26.53 0.51
CA ILE A 165 2.90 27.77 1.21
C ILE A 165 4.09 28.45 0.51
N PRO A 166 3.85 29.41 -0.41
CA PRO A 166 4.94 30.09 -1.10
C PRO A 166 5.86 30.80 -0.13
N LEU A 167 7.18 30.66 -0.29
CA LEU A 167 8.18 31.34 0.54
C LEU A 167 7.99 32.86 0.57
N THR A 168 7.55 33.44 -0.56
CA THR A 168 7.26 34.87 -0.71
C THR A 168 6.10 35.37 0.17
N SER A 169 5.28 34.47 0.72
CA SER A 169 4.09 34.83 1.51
C SER A 169 4.33 34.84 3.02
N LEU A 170 5.51 34.43 3.47
CA LEU A 170 5.82 34.22 4.89
C LEU A 170 6.65 35.37 5.47
N SER A 171 6.26 35.85 6.66
CA SER A 171 7.16 36.66 7.49
C SER A 171 8.24 35.76 8.10
N SER A 172 9.40 36.33 8.45
CA SER A 172 10.54 35.61 9.04
C SER A 172 10.18 34.70 10.22
N ALA A 173 9.19 35.09 11.03
CA ALA A 173 8.72 34.31 12.18
C ALA A 173 7.78 33.12 11.83
N LYS A 174 7.13 33.11 10.66
CA LYS A 174 6.33 31.97 10.19
C LYS A 174 7.16 30.96 9.40
N LEU A 175 8.28 31.41 8.80
CA LEU A 175 9.20 30.57 8.04
C LEU A 175 9.72 29.39 8.88
N SER A 176 10.06 29.63 10.15
CA SER A 176 10.57 28.59 11.06
C SER A 176 9.58 27.48 11.42
N ARG A 177 8.27 27.71 11.24
CA ARG A 177 7.22 26.70 11.49
C ARG A 177 6.87 25.86 10.26
N VAL A 178 7.32 26.29 9.08
CA VAL A 178 7.01 25.67 7.77
C VAL A 178 8.26 25.02 7.16
N LYS A 179 9.42 25.19 7.80
CA LYS A 179 10.69 24.66 7.32
C LYS A 179 10.60 23.14 7.17
N PHE A 180 10.95 22.65 5.99
CA PHE A 180 11.00 21.22 5.73
C PHE A 180 12.23 20.63 6.44
N ASN A 181 12.03 19.55 7.20
CA ASN A 181 13.12 18.93 7.94
C ASN A 181 14.12 18.29 6.98
N ALA A 182 15.35 18.79 6.91
CA ALA A 182 16.38 18.24 6.02
C ALA A 182 16.88 16.85 6.48
N ASP A 183 16.70 16.48 7.76
CA ASP A 183 17.16 15.21 8.31
C ASP A 183 16.49 13.99 7.64
N VAL A 184 15.31 14.18 7.04
CA VAL A 184 14.59 13.13 6.30
C VAL A 184 15.38 12.61 5.10
N VAL A 185 16.25 13.43 4.52
CA VAL A 185 17.16 13.00 3.43
C VAL A 185 18.15 11.97 3.96
N SER A 186 18.79 12.28 5.09
CA SER A 186 19.76 11.39 5.73
C SER A 186 19.12 10.10 6.24
N VAL A 187 17.89 10.16 6.77
CA VAL A 187 17.14 8.95 7.14
C VAL A 187 16.87 8.07 5.90
N THR A 188 16.48 8.68 4.78
CA THR A 188 16.24 7.95 3.53
C THR A 188 17.52 7.30 3.00
N GLU A 189 18.66 8.00 3.08
CA GLU A 189 19.98 7.46 2.72
C GLU A 189 20.36 6.25 3.58
N GLN A 190 20.13 6.32 4.90
CA GLN A 190 20.38 5.19 5.80
C GLN A 190 19.54 3.95 5.45
N TRP A 191 18.28 4.13 5.06
CA TRP A 191 17.45 3.00 4.61
C TRP A 191 17.94 2.40 3.28
N ILE A 192 18.41 3.24 2.35
CA ILE A 192 19.01 2.77 1.10
C ILE A 192 20.23 1.90 1.41
N ASP A 193 21.14 2.39 2.23
CA ASP A 193 22.38 1.68 2.58
C ASP A 193 22.07 0.32 3.24
N GLN A 194 21.14 0.28 4.20
CA GLN A 194 20.72 -0.95 4.89
C GLN A 194 20.13 -2.00 3.94
N MET A 195 19.35 -1.57 2.93
CA MET A 195 18.79 -2.49 1.94
C MET A 195 19.85 -2.97 0.97
N ASP A 196 20.75 -2.09 0.52
CA ASP A 196 21.78 -2.42 -0.46
C ASP A 196 22.81 -3.41 0.10
N GLU A 197 23.12 -3.33 1.40
CA GLU A 197 24.04 -4.26 2.08
C GLU A 197 23.68 -5.75 1.92
N VAL A 198 22.38 -6.07 1.83
CA VAL A 198 21.92 -7.46 1.70
C VAL A 198 21.58 -7.85 0.26
N LEU A 199 21.58 -6.89 -0.67
CA LEU A 199 21.21 -7.12 -2.05
C LEU A 199 22.36 -7.71 -2.85
N PRO A 200 22.08 -8.59 -3.84
CA PRO A 200 23.10 -8.99 -4.79
C PRO A 200 23.56 -7.78 -5.62
N PRO A 201 24.87 -7.69 -5.96
CA PRO A 201 25.41 -6.59 -6.75
C PRO A 201 24.65 -6.39 -8.07
N LEU A 202 24.32 -5.13 -8.37
CA LEU A 202 23.64 -4.78 -9.62
C LEU A 202 24.63 -4.84 -10.79
N THR A 203 24.46 -5.80 -11.69
CA THR A 203 25.37 -6.03 -12.83
C THR A 203 24.89 -5.41 -14.15
N GLY A 204 23.69 -4.83 -14.17
CA GLY A 204 23.12 -4.20 -15.36
C GLY A 204 21.75 -3.56 -15.09
N PHE A 205 21.11 -3.04 -16.14
CA PHE A 205 19.76 -2.51 -16.03
C PHE A 205 18.74 -3.63 -15.77
N ILE A 206 17.79 -3.37 -14.89
CA ILE A 206 16.68 -4.28 -14.59
C ILE A 206 15.39 -3.77 -15.23
N LEU A 207 14.56 -4.69 -15.71
CA LEU A 207 13.18 -4.41 -16.08
C LEU A 207 12.34 -4.30 -14.80
N PRO A 208 11.40 -3.35 -14.72
CA PRO A 208 10.46 -3.27 -13.60
C PRO A 208 9.68 -4.56 -13.42
N SER A 209 10.07 -5.36 -12.43
CA SER A 209 9.59 -6.74 -12.20
C SER A 209 9.87 -7.14 -10.75
N GLY A 210 9.70 -8.41 -10.39
CA GLY A 210 10.03 -8.90 -9.04
C GLY A 210 8.83 -9.11 -8.10
N GLY A 211 7.60 -9.19 -8.64
CA GLY A 211 6.38 -9.38 -7.86
C GLY A 211 5.52 -8.12 -7.75
N LEU A 212 4.35 -8.24 -7.13
CA LEU A 212 3.40 -7.13 -6.97
C LEU A 212 3.98 -5.93 -6.19
N PRO A 213 4.58 -6.10 -4.99
CA PRO A 213 5.14 -4.96 -4.25
C PRO A 213 6.29 -4.28 -5.02
N ALA A 214 7.24 -5.06 -5.56
CA ALA A 214 8.35 -4.52 -6.34
C ALA A 214 7.89 -3.74 -7.59
N SER A 215 6.92 -4.28 -8.31
CA SER A 215 6.37 -3.61 -9.51
C SER A 215 5.63 -2.31 -9.14
N ALA A 216 4.86 -2.32 -8.05
CA ALA A 216 4.19 -1.12 -7.55
C ALA A 216 5.19 -0.05 -7.10
N LEU A 217 6.27 -0.44 -6.42
CA LEU A 217 7.36 0.47 -6.05
C LEU A 217 8.06 1.07 -7.27
N HIS A 218 8.26 0.30 -8.34
CA HIS A 218 8.77 0.87 -9.59
C HIS A 218 7.82 1.86 -10.27
N ILE A 219 6.50 1.64 -10.16
CA ILE A 219 5.50 2.64 -10.60
C ILE A 219 5.65 3.90 -9.76
N ALA A 220 5.62 3.77 -8.42
CA ALA A 220 5.78 4.89 -7.50
C ALA A 220 7.09 5.65 -7.78
N ARG A 221 8.20 4.96 -8.05
CA ARG A 221 9.47 5.57 -8.46
C ARG A 221 9.32 6.46 -9.70
N SER A 222 8.60 5.98 -10.72
CA SER A 222 8.38 6.77 -11.95
C SER A 222 7.51 8.01 -11.72
N VAL A 223 6.52 7.91 -10.84
CA VAL A 223 5.66 9.02 -10.41
C VAL A 223 6.46 10.00 -9.56
N CYS A 224 7.33 9.53 -8.67
CA CYS A 224 8.23 10.35 -7.85
C CYS A 224 9.12 11.21 -8.73
N ARG A 225 9.77 10.62 -9.73
CA ARG A 225 10.59 11.36 -10.71
C ARG A 225 9.78 12.36 -11.53
N ARG A 226 8.47 12.15 -11.71
CA ARG A 226 7.59 13.13 -12.36
C ARG A 226 7.30 14.31 -11.42
N ALA A 227 6.92 14.03 -10.17
CA ALA A 227 6.74 15.06 -9.15
C ALA A 227 8.01 15.90 -8.96
N GLU A 228 9.17 15.25 -8.90
CA GLU A 228 10.49 15.89 -8.82
C GLU A 228 10.67 16.94 -9.93
N ARG A 229 10.38 16.60 -11.20
CA ARG A 229 10.51 17.56 -12.32
C ARG A 229 9.64 18.81 -12.14
N ARG A 230 8.45 18.68 -11.53
CA ARG A 230 7.59 19.83 -11.23
C ARG A 230 8.14 20.65 -10.08
N VAL A 231 8.64 19.99 -9.03
CA VAL A 231 9.24 20.66 -7.88
C VAL A 231 10.54 21.37 -8.24
N VAL A 232 11.38 20.80 -9.12
CA VAL A 232 12.61 21.44 -9.60
C VAL A 232 12.32 22.82 -10.21
N TYR A 233 11.24 22.97 -10.97
CA TYR A 233 10.82 24.26 -11.47
C TYR A 233 10.51 25.25 -10.33
N LEU A 234 9.81 24.80 -9.28
CA LEU A 234 9.47 25.66 -8.14
C LEU A 234 10.70 26.06 -7.33
N VAL A 235 11.64 25.13 -7.11
CA VAL A 235 12.91 25.38 -6.43
C VAL A 235 13.76 26.38 -7.21
N ALA A 236 13.88 26.21 -8.52
CA ALA A 236 14.65 27.14 -9.39
C ALA A 236 14.08 28.57 -9.41
N ASN A 237 12.80 28.74 -9.07
CA ASN A 237 12.15 30.05 -8.96
C ASN A 237 11.99 30.51 -7.50
N GLU A 238 12.70 29.90 -6.55
CA GLU A 238 12.70 30.26 -5.12
C GLU A 238 11.30 30.24 -4.48
N LEU A 239 10.39 29.41 -5.00
CA LEU A 239 9.03 29.28 -4.48
C LEU A 239 8.94 28.23 -3.35
N VAL A 240 9.87 27.27 -3.33
CA VAL A 240 9.95 26.13 -2.42
C VAL A 240 11.40 25.92 -1.99
N GLU A 241 11.62 25.43 -0.76
CA GLU A 241 12.96 25.13 -0.24
C GLU A 241 13.66 24.02 -1.04
N GLU A 242 14.98 24.14 -1.20
CA GLU A 242 15.82 23.18 -1.95
C GLU A 242 15.77 21.76 -1.34
N SER A 243 15.65 21.66 -0.02
CA SER A 243 15.56 20.40 0.72
C SER A 243 14.41 19.50 0.25
N VAL A 244 13.30 20.08 -0.22
CA VAL A 244 12.17 19.34 -0.78
C VAL A 244 12.57 18.66 -2.10
N GLY A 245 13.29 19.37 -2.96
CA GLY A 245 13.81 18.80 -4.21
C GLY A 245 14.84 17.69 -3.95
N GLN A 246 15.75 17.91 -3.00
CA GLN A 246 16.75 16.92 -2.58
C GLN A 246 16.08 15.65 -2.04
N TYR A 247 15.04 15.79 -1.23
CA TYR A 247 14.28 14.65 -0.71
C TYR A 247 13.59 13.84 -1.81
N LEU A 248 12.89 14.48 -2.76
CA LEU A 248 12.24 13.74 -3.86
C LEU A 248 13.25 13.01 -4.76
N ASN A 249 14.39 13.64 -5.04
CA ASN A 249 15.47 12.98 -5.78
C ASN A 249 15.93 11.71 -5.02
N ARG A 250 16.22 11.82 -3.72
CA ARG A 250 16.68 10.70 -2.90
C ARG A 250 15.61 9.63 -2.67
N LEU A 251 14.35 10.03 -2.55
CA LEU A 251 13.21 9.13 -2.47
C LEU A 251 13.11 8.27 -3.74
N SER A 252 13.43 8.81 -4.92
CA SER A 252 13.43 8.01 -6.15
C SER A 252 14.50 6.91 -6.15
N ASP A 253 15.64 7.15 -5.51
CA ASP A 253 16.68 6.14 -5.29
C ASP A 253 16.20 5.08 -4.28
N TYR A 254 15.61 5.51 -3.16
CA TYR A 254 15.00 4.62 -2.17
C TYR A 254 13.96 3.69 -2.81
N LEU A 255 13.04 4.22 -3.62
CA LEU A 255 12.01 3.42 -4.27
C LEU A 255 12.57 2.41 -5.27
N PHE A 256 13.73 2.71 -5.87
CA PHE A 256 14.45 1.73 -6.68
C PHE A 256 15.01 0.61 -5.81
N THR A 257 15.77 0.94 -4.77
CA THR A 257 16.39 -0.04 -3.87
C THR A 257 15.35 -0.89 -3.13
N ALA A 258 14.26 -0.29 -2.66
CA ALA A 258 13.14 -0.98 -2.02
C ALA A 258 12.44 -1.95 -2.99
N ALA A 259 12.29 -1.60 -4.27
CA ALA A 259 11.75 -2.53 -5.26
C ALA A 259 12.62 -3.78 -5.41
N ARG A 260 13.95 -3.60 -5.43
CA ARG A 260 14.90 -4.73 -5.47
C ARG A 260 14.85 -5.55 -4.19
N TYR A 261 14.84 -4.88 -3.04
CA TYR A 261 14.79 -5.49 -1.72
C TYR A 261 13.53 -6.34 -1.52
N THR A 262 12.36 -5.81 -1.89
CA THR A 262 11.11 -6.57 -1.83
C THR A 262 11.11 -7.78 -2.75
N ALA A 263 11.63 -7.66 -3.98
CA ALA A 263 11.78 -8.81 -4.88
C ALA A 263 12.71 -9.88 -4.28
N PHE A 264 13.83 -9.46 -3.69
CA PHE A 264 14.79 -10.32 -3.02
C PHE A 264 14.17 -11.07 -1.83
N LYS A 265 13.42 -10.38 -0.96
CA LYS A 265 12.71 -10.99 0.18
C LYS A 265 11.70 -12.05 -0.25
N LEU A 266 11.04 -11.86 -1.39
CA LEU A 266 10.09 -12.82 -1.96
C LEU A 266 10.76 -13.96 -2.75
N GLY A 267 12.10 -13.99 -2.84
CA GLY A 267 12.83 -14.94 -3.67
C GLY A 267 12.50 -14.81 -5.16
N LYS A 268 12.02 -13.65 -5.61
CA LYS A 268 11.71 -13.37 -7.02
C LYS A 268 12.96 -12.86 -7.71
N GLN A 269 13.23 -13.39 -8.91
CA GLN A 269 14.34 -12.91 -9.73
C GLN A 269 13.96 -11.65 -10.50
N GLU A 270 14.86 -10.68 -10.48
CA GLU A 270 14.79 -9.48 -11.31
C GLU A 270 15.14 -9.84 -12.76
N THR A 271 14.39 -9.29 -13.72
CA THR A 271 14.71 -9.53 -15.13
C THR A 271 15.75 -8.54 -15.62
N LEU A 272 16.95 -9.01 -15.96
CA LEU A 272 17.98 -8.17 -16.58
C LEU A 272 17.55 -7.75 -17.98
N TRP A 273 17.75 -6.48 -18.30
CA TRP A 273 17.57 -5.97 -19.65
C TRP A 273 18.71 -6.49 -20.54
N SER A 274 18.34 -7.10 -21.67
CA SER A 274 19.28 -7.51 -22.71
C SER A 274 19.08 -6.66 -23.95
N LYS A 275 20.18 -6.10 -24.47
CA LYS A 275 20.16 -5.37 -25.74
C LYS A 275 19.81 -6.37 -26.84
N ARG A 276 18.74 -6.11 -27.61
CA ARG A 276 18.48 -6.89 -28.83
C ARG A 276 19.67 -6.68 -29.77
N MET A 277 20.40 -7.76 -30.09
CA MET A 277 21.38 -7.70 -31.16
C MET A 277 20.62 -7.43 -32.45
N CYS A 278 21.03 -6.40 -33.18
CA CYS A 278 20.45 -5.99 -34.46
C CYS A 278 21.10 -6.76 -35.60
#